data_AF-A0A0A2KUH4-F1
#
_entry.id   AF-A0A0A2KUH4-F1
#
_cell.length_a   1.000
_cell.length_b   1.000
_cell.length_c   1.000
_cell.angle_alpha   90.00
_cell.angle_beta   90.00
_cell.angle_gamma   90.00
#
_symmetry.space_group_name_H-M   'P 1'
#
loop_
_entity.id
_entity.type
_entity.pdbx_description
1 polymer ?
#
loop_
_entity_poly.entity_id
_entity_poly.type
_entity_poly.pdbx_seq_one_letter_code
_entity_poly.pdbx_strand_id
1 'polypeptide(L)'
;MVNIVKLPCGQEYHLDAAFGGDGPTKPVPLVSGQISQNLGPQEIRLIHDNISKQTRPDQKLWIYQYRNGSEKKWESLYSFAEIEFFQDDFEVINHYTSWETFSTGTMIIVKFIRGSETDGLPLNDHEREGQSFESSQISIAGKIMFISGSPDVVKLNMGGQSRIIDSFQSEEERLSGLKRWFQIQI
;
A
#
# COMPACT_ATOMS: atom_id res chain seq x y z
N MET A 1 10.74 -1.17 0.44
CA MET A 1 11.62 -1.02 1.61
C MET A 1 10.77 -1.16 2.85
N VAL A 2 11.27 -1.81 3.89
CA VAL A 2 10.55 -2.05 5.15
C VAL A 2 11.42 -1.61 6.30
N ASN A 3 10.83 -1.01 7.33
CA ASN A 3 11.49 -0.73 8.60
C ASN A 3 10.96 -1.66 9.68
N ILE A 4 11.84 -2.16 10.54
CA ILE A 4 11.46 -2.89 11.75
C ILE A 4 11.73 -1.97 12.94
N VAL A 5 10.69 -1.68 13.73
CA VAL A 5 10.80 -0.82 14.91
C VAL A 5 10.55 -1.64 16.16
N LYS A 6 11.47 -1.54 17.12
CA LYS A 6 11.36 -2.14 18.44
C LYS A 6 10.98 -1.08 19.47
N LEU A 7 9.87 -1.30 20.18
CA LEU A 7 9.43 -0.44 21.27
C LEU A 7 10.18 -0.78 22.57
N PRO A 8 10.22 0.14 23.57
CA PRO A 8 10.87 -0.12 24.86
C PRO A 8 10.34 -1.35 25.61
N CYS A 9 9.09 -1.76 25.37
CA CYS A 9 8.50 -2.98 25.92
C CYS A 9 9.04 -4.28 25.26
N GLY A 10 9.93 -4.16 24.27
CA GLY A 10 10.51 -5.28 23.53
C GLY A 10 9.69 -5.72 22.31
N GLN A 11 8.49 -5.17 22.09
CA GLN A 11 7.64 -5.52 20.96
C GLN A 11 8.17 -4.92 19.66
N GLU A 12 8.16 -5.73 18.60
CA GLU A 12 8.65 -5.36 17.28
C GLU A 12 7.50 -5.22 16.28
N TYR A 13 7.64 -4.26 15.38
CA TYR A 13 6.65 -3.93 14.37
C TYR A 13 7.30 -3.78 13.01
N HIS A 14 6.68 -4.40 12.02
CA HIS A 14 6.88 -4.12 10.60
C HIS A 14 6.18 -2.82 10.21
N LEU A 15 6.96 -1.87 9.69
CA LEU A 15 6.49 -0.61 9.13
C LEU A 15 6.82 -0.55 7.64
N ASP A 16 5.79 -0.51 6.81
CA ASP A 16 5.93 -0.25 5.38
C ASP A 16 4.96 0.86 4.99
N ALA A 17 5.51 2.01 4.61
CA ALA A 17 4.76 3.17 4.14
C ALA A 17 4.89 3.39 2.62
N ALA A 18 5.60 2.51 1.92
CA ALA A 18 6.05 2.73 0.54
C ALA A 18 5.64 1.62 -0.43
N PHE A 19 5.01 0.53 0.04
CA PHE A 19 4.49 -0.52 -0.85
C PHE A 19 3.41 -0.01 -1.82
N GLY A 20 2.55 0.90 -1.36
CA GLY A 20 1.44 1.42 -2.14
C GLY A 20 0.12 0.71 -1.83
N GLY A 21 -0.65 0.37 -2.87
CA GLY A 21 -2.09 0.10 -2.79
C GLY A 21 -2.51 -0.93 -1.74
N ASP A 22 -1.87 -2.10 -1.71
CA ASP A 22 -2.22 -3.21 -0.80
C ASP A 22 -1.24 -3.36 0.37
N GLY A 23 -0.48 -2.29 0.62
CA GLY A 23 0.40 -2.18 1.77
C GLY A 23 -0.38 -2.05 3.08
N PRO A 24 0.30 -2.24 4.22
CA PRO A 24 -0.33 -2.07 5.52
C PRO A 24 -0.68 -0.60 5.77
N THR A 25 -1.87 -0.36 6.33
CA THR A 25 -2.33 0.99 6.72
C THR A 25 -1.89 1.40 8.13
N LYS A 26 -1.24 0.48 8.86
CA LYS A 26 -0.79 0.66 10.25
C LYS A 26 0.38 -0.26 10.55
N PRO A 27 1.17 0.02 11.61
CA PRO A 27 2.20 -0.89 12.09
C PRO A 27 1.67 -2.32 12.27
N VAL A 28 2.39 -3.31 11.74
CA VAL A 28 2.02 -4.72 11.86
C VAL A 28 2.94 -5.37 12.89
N PRO A 29 2.42 -5.98 13.97
CA PRO A 29 3.25 -6.72 14.91
C PRO A 29 4.08 -7.78 14.19
N LEU A 30 5.36 -7.89 14.53
CA LEU A 30 6.28 -8.88 13.97
C LEU A 30 6.03 -10.27 14.60
N VAL A 31 4.80 -10.78 14.43
CA VAL A 31 4.32 -12.05 15.01
C VAL A 31 3.73 -12.90 13.89
N SER A 32 4.34 -14.08 13.66
CA SER A 32 3.93 -14.96 12.57
C SER A 32 2.49 -15.43 12.73
N GLY A 33 1.70 -15.32 11.66
CA GLY A 33 0.32 -15.79 11.58
C GLY A 33 -0.71 -14.85 12.21
N GLN A 34 -0.29 -13.79 12.90
CA GLN A 34 -1.22 -12.84 13.50
C GLN A 34 -1.94 -12.03 12.41
N ILE A 35 -3.26 -12.17 12.37
CA ILE A 35 -4.13 -11.46 11.42
C ILE A 35 -4.44 -10.07 11.95
N SER A 36 -4.35 -9.06 11.08
CA SER A 36 -4.77 -7.70 11.35
C SER A 36 -5.74 -7.22 10.27
N GLN A 37 -6.80 -6.52 10.66
CA GLN A 37 -7.68 -5.81 9.71
C GLN A 37 -6.90 -4.66 9.05
N ASN A 38 -7.10 -4.48 7.75
CA ASN A 38 -6.52 -3.41 6.95
C ASN A 38 -7.64 -2.54 6.33
N LEU A 39 -7.52 -2.14 5.07
CA LEU A 39 -8.50 -1.30 4.40
C LEU A 39 -9.77 -2.09 4.05
N GLY A 40 -10.92 -1.71 4.60
CA GLY A 40 -12.19 -2.39 4.37
C GLY A 40 -12.20 -3.83 4.91
N PRO A 41 -12.66 -4.85 4.16
CA PRO A 41 -12.63 -6.24 4.58
C PRO A 41 -11.25 -6.88 4.37
N GLN A 42 -10.24 -6.10 3.94
CA GLN A 42 -8.91 -6.62 3.70
C GLN A 42 -8.25 -7.02 5.02
N GLU A 43 -7.63 -8.19 5.03
CA GLU A 43 -6.84 -8.67 6.15
C GLU A 43 -5.40 -8.86 5.70
N ILE A 44 -4.47 -8.59 6.62
CA ILE A 44 -3.04 -8.69 6.41
C ILE A 44 -2.42 -9.54 7.51
N ARG A 45 -1.30 -10.20 7.21
CA ARG A 45 -0.49 -10.92 8.19
C ARG A 45 0.95 -11.02 7.74
N LEU A 46 1.82 -11.32 8.69
CA LEU A 46 3.19 -11.73 8.43
C LEU A 46 3.31 -13.23 8.69
N ILE A 47 4.07 -13.93 7.84
CA ILE A 47 4.41 -15.34 8.03
C ILE A 47 5.93 -15.46 8.09
N HIS A 48 6.46 -16.08 9.15
CA HIS A 48 7.89 -16.34 9.27
C HIS A 48 8.20 -17.77 8.78
N ASP A 49 8.54 -17.88 7.50
CA ASP A 49 8.66 -19.17 6.81
C ASP A 49 9.60 -19.09 5.59
N ASN A 50 9.75 -20.21 4.88
CA ASN A 50 10.53 -20.27 3.66
C ASN A 50 9.72 -19.88 2.41
N ILE A 51 10.39 -19.29 1.43
CA ILE A 51 9.85 -19.09 0.07
C ILE A 51 10.36 -20.20 -0.87
N SER A 52 9.61 -20.49 -1.93
CA SER A 52 9.84 -21.64 -2.81
C SER A 52 11.21 -21.71 -3.48
N LYS A 53 11.91 -20.56 -3.62
CA LYS A 53 13.24 -20.47 -4.25
C LYS A 53 14.40 -20.74 -3.28
N GLN A 54 14.14 -20.89 -1.98
CA GLN A 54 15.21 -21.09 -0.99
C GLN A 54 15.75 -22.51 -1.00
N THR A 55 17.07 -22.62 -0.97
CA THR A 55 17.80 -23.89 -0.80
C THR A 55 18.21 -24.14 0.64
N ARG A 56 18.17 -23.10 1.48
CA ARG A 56 18.54 -23.11 2.90
C ARG A 56 17.31 -22.93 3.79
N PRO A 57 16.70 -24.02 4.30
CA PRO A 57 15.47 -23.93 5.07
C PRO A 57 15.66 -23.30 6.45
N ASP A 58 16.89 -23.26 6.97
CA ASP A 58 17.25 -22.60 8.22
C ASP A 58 17.10 -21.07 8.17
N GLN A 59 17.19 -20.49 6.98
CA GLN A 59 17.09 -19.04 6.77
C GLN A 59 15.64 -18.65 6.45
N LYS A 60 14.82 -18.51 7.48
CA LYS A 60 13.44 -18.04 7.28
C LYS A 60 13.38 -16.57 6.89
N LEU A 61 12.32 -16.21 6.18
CA LEU A 61 11.99 -14.85 5.82
C LEU A 61 10.64 -14.48 6.43
N TRP A 62 10.45 -13.19 6.68
CA TRP A 62 9.12 -12.66 6.90
C TRP A 62 8.43 -12.46 5.55
N ILE A 63 7.22 -12.96 5.42
CA ILE A 63 6.41 -12.91 4.20
C ILE A 63 5.16 -12.09 4.51
N TYR A 64 5.01 -10.94 3.86
CA TYR A 64 3.80 -10.15 3.95
C TYR A 64 2.72 -10.75 3.05
N GLN A 65 1.57 -11.04 3.65
CA GLN A 65 0.41 -11.59 2.97
C GLN A 65 -0.82 -10.72 3.20
N TYR A 66 -1.68 -10.68 2.19
CA TYR A 66 -2.98 -10.03 2.27
C TYR A 66 -4.08 -10.93 1.70
N ARG A 67 -5.34 -10.63 2.04
CA ARG A 67 -6.53 -11.19 1.41
C ARG A 67 -7.68 -10.19 1.46
N ASN A 68 -8.52 -10.18 0.44
CA ASN A 68 -9.68 -9.28 0.35
C ASN A 68 -10.94 -9.94 0.95
N GLY A 69 -10.92 -10.24 2.24
CA GLY A 69 -12.00 -10.90 2.99
C GLY A 69 -11.58 -12.24 3.62
N SER A 70 -12.21 -12.60 4.74
CA SER A 70 -11.82 -13.74 5.59
C SER A 70 -11.93 -15.11 4.90
N GLU A 71 -12.73 -15.19 3.85
CA GLU A 71 -13.00 -16.41 3.07
C GLU A 71 -12.16 -16.49 1.79
N LYS A 72 -11.35 -15.46 1.51
CA LYS A 72 -10.42 -15.46 0.37
C LYS A 72 -9.10 -16.12 0.74
N LYS A 73 -8.40 -16.59 -0.29
CA LYS A 73 -7.05 -17.14 -0.16
C LYS A 73 -6.07 -16.01 0.17
N TRP A 74 -5.05 -16.34 0.95
CA TRP A 74 -3.92 -15.47 1.20
C TRP A 74 -3.04 -15.36 -0.05
N GLU A 75 -2.64 -14.15 -0.39
CA GLU A 75 -1.67 -13.85 -1.43
C GLU A 75 -0.40 -13.27 -0.80
N SER A 76 0.76 -13.77 -1.19
CA SER A 76 2.06 -13.23 -0.77
C SER A 76 2.49 -12.12 -1.72
N LEU A 77 2.80 -10.93 -1.19
CA LEU A 77 3.25 -9.80 -2.01
C LEU A 77 4.77 -9.66 -2.02
N TYR A 78 5.40 -9.72 -0.86
CA TYR A 78 6.85 -9.61 -0.72
C TYR A 78 7.35 -10.33 0.52
N SER A 79 8.66 -10.51 0.59
CA SER A 79 9.36 -11.07 1.74
C SER A 79 10.59 -10.23 2.09
N PHE A 80 10.99 -10.25 3.36
CA PHE A 80 12.18 -9.56 3.85
C PHE A 80 12.91 -10.40 4.92
N ALA A 81 14.20 -10.13 5.08
CA ALA A 81 15.04 -10.73 6.12
C ALA A 81 15.32 -9.69 7.22
N GLU A 82 15.70 -10.16 8.40
CA GLU A 82 16.17 -9.33 9.51
C GLU A 82 17.68 -9.07 9.39
N ILE A 83 18.07 -8.35 8.34
CA ILE A 83 19.43 -7.86 8.14
C ILE A 83 19.41 -6.34 8.06
N GLU A 84 20.49 -5.71 8.48
CA GLU A 84 20.62 -4.25 8.39
C GLU A 84 20.84 -3.82 6.93
N PHE A 85 20.18 -2.73 6.55
CA PHE A 85 20.37 -2.02 5.29
C PHE A 85 20.86 -0.61 5.59
N PHE A 86 21.82 -0.14 4.80
CA PHE A 86 22.36 1.20 4.86
C PHE A 86 21.98 2.00 3.61
N GLN A 87 22.33 3.29 3.61
CA GLN A 87 22.06 4.19 2.50
C GLN A 87 22.57 3.62 1.15
N ASP A 88 23.79 3.10 1.12
CA ASP A 88 24.41 2.57 -0.11
C ASP A 88 23.62 1.37 -0.68
N ASP A 89 23.07 0.50 0.18
CA ASP A 89 22.25 -0.64 -0.25
C ASP A 89 20.97 -0.15 -0.94
N PHE A 90 20.35 0.91 -0.40
CA PHE A 90 19.17 1.51 -0.99
C PHE A 90 19.48 2.24 -2.30
N GLU A 91 20.67 2.82 -2.46
CA GLU A 91 21.07 3.46 -3.72
C GLU A 91 21.18 2.44 -4.86
N VAL A 92 21.75 1.26 -4.60
CA VAL A 92 21.81 0.16 -5.59
C VAL A 92 20.41 -0.31 -5.97
N ILE A 93 19.55 -0.55 -4.97
CA ILE A 93 18.15 -0.97 -5.20
C ILE A 93 17.41 0.10 -6.00
N ASN A 94 17.51 1.37 -5.59
CA ASN A 94 16.84 2.48 -6.22
C ASN A 94 17.29 2.67 -7.67
N HIS A 95 18.58 2.51 -7.97
CA HIS A 95 19.09 2.59 -9.34
C HIS A 95 18.43 1.54 -10.24
N TYR A 96 18.40 0.27 -9.79
CA TYR A 96 17.76 -0.81 -10.53
C TYR A 96 16.25 -0.55 -10.72
N THR A 97 15.51 -0.25 -9.65
CA THR A 97 14.06 -0.05 -9.73
C THR A 97 13.68 1.18 -10.56
N SER A 98 14.46 2.26 -10.47
CA SER A 98 14.24 3.47 -11.26
C SER A 98 14.46 3.20 -12.74
N TRP A 99 15.49 2.43 -13.09
CA TRP A 99 15.78 2.07 -14.48
C TRP A 99 14.68 1.19 -15.09
N GLU A 100 14.21 0.18 -14.36
CA GLU A 100 13.08 -0.67 -14.78
C GLU A 100 11.78 0.14 -14.93
N THR A 101 11.51 1.08 -14.02
CA THR A 101 10.32 1.93 -14.13
C THR A 101 10.42 2.87 -15.33
N PHE A 102 11.59 3.49 -15.52
CA PHE A 102 11.85 4.37 -16.66
C PHE A 102 11.72 3.64 -18.00
N SER A 103 12.22 2.39 -18.10
CA SER A 103 12.17 1.61 -19.34
C SER A 103 10.75 1.25 -19.76
N THR A 104 9.85 1.01 -18.79
CA THR A 104 8.44 0.70 -19.07
C THR A 104 7.58 1.95 -19.28
N GLY A 105 8.04 3.12 -18.84
CA GLY A 105 7.26 4.37 -18.88
C GLY A 105 5.99 4.33 -18.02
N THR A 106 5.86 3.34 -17.13
CA THR A 106 4.66 3.16 -16.31
C THR A 106 4.69 4.10 -15.13
N MET A 107 3.64 4.91 -14.96
CA MET A 107 3.44 5.77 -13.80
C MET A 107 2.29 5.26 -12.95
N ILE A 108 2.58 5.00 -11.67
CA ILE A 108 1.61 4.61 -10.67
C ILE A 108 1.76 5.55 -9.49
N ILE A 109 0.65 6.12 -9.03
CA ILE A 109 0.63 6.97 -7.82
C ILE A 109 -0.46 6.43 -6.92
N VAL A 110 -0.14 6.25 -5.64
CA VAL A 110 -1.11 5.81 -4.64
C VAL A 110 -1.14 6.86 -3.53
N LYS A 111 -2.35 7.27 -3.15
CA LYS A 111 -2.60 8.16 -2.02
C LYS A 111 -3.66 7.54 -1.13
N PHE A 112 -3.32 7.28 0.13
CA PHE A 112 -4.30 6.89 1.14
C PHE A 112 -5.13 8.11 1.58
N ILE A 113 -6.41 7.88 1.82
CA ILE A 113 -7.39 8.88 2.27
C ILE A 113 -7.62 8.66 3.76
N ARG A 114 -7.41 9.70 4.57
CA ARG A 114 -7.80 9.68 5.98
C ARG A 114 -9.31 9.85 6.10
N GLY A 115 -9.89 9.29 7.15
CA GLY A 115 -11.33 9.42 7.40
C GLY A 115 -11.85 10.86 7.39
N SER A 116 -11.08 11.79 7.93
CA SER A 116 -11.42 13.22 7.95
C SER A 116 -11.18 13.96 6.62
N GLU A 117 -10.65 13.31 5.60
CA GLU A 117 -10.22 13.92 4.33
C GLU A 117 -11.03 13.40 3.13
N THR A 118 -12.33 13.16 3.33
CA THR A 118 -13.23 12.61 2.30
C THR A 118 -13.98 13.68 1.50
N ASP A 119 -13.89 14.95 1.91
CA ASP A 119 -14.53 16.07 1.22
C ASP A 119 -14.02 16.22 -0.22
N GLY A 120 -14.97 16.44 -1.15
CA GLY A 120 -14.67 16.58 -2.59
C GLY A 120 -14.43 15.26 -3.33
N LEU A 121 -14.44 14.12 -2.64
CA LEU A 121 -14.42 12.81 -3.29
C LEU A 121 -15.80 12.47 -3.87
N PRO A 122 -15.87 11.87 -5.07
CA PRO A 122 -17.14 11.55 -5.72
C PRO A 122 -17.75 10.27 -5.14
N LEU A 123 -18.08 10.27 -3.84
CA LEU A 123 -18.57 9.11 -3.07
C LEU A 123 -20.01 8.73 -3.41
N ASN A 124 -20.28 7.42 -3.47
CA ASN A 124 -21.63 6.85 -3.55
C ASN A 124 -22.32 6.89 -2.17
N ASP A 125 -23.65 6.77 -2.13
CA ASP A 125 -24.44 6.91 -0.89
C ASP A 125 -23.95 5.98 0.23
N HIS A 126 -23.73 4.69 -0.08
CA HIS A 126 -23.21 3.71 0.89
C HIS A 126 -21.80 4.05 1.42
N GLU A 127 -20.95 4.70 0.61
CA GLU A 127 -19.59 5.12 1.02
C GLU A 127 -19.63 6.34 1.95
N ARG A 128 -20.73 7.10 1.96
CA ARG A 128 -20.94 8.24 2.87
C ARG A 128 -21.51 7.79 4.21
N GLU A 129 -22.46 6.85 4.18
CA GLU A 129 -23.11 6.32 5.39
C GLU A 129 -22.16 5.53 6.30
N GLY A 130 -21.15 4.85 5.72
CA GLY A 130 -20.15 4.09 6.47
C GLY A 130 -19.07 4.92 7.18
N GLN A 131 -19.12 6.25 7.09
CA GLN A 131 -18.13 7.16 7.66
C GLN A 131 -18.47 7.53 9.11
N SER A 132 -18.46 6.56 10.02
CA SER A 132 -18.45 6.84 11.46
C SER A 132 -17.01 6.96 11.93
N PHE A 133 -16.55 8.18 12.21
CA PHE A 133 -15.19 8.43 12.68
C PHE A 133 -15.17 8.81 14.15
N GLU A 134 -14.49 8.01 14.97
CA GLU A 134 -14.10 8.44 16.31
C GLU A 134 -12.95 9.45 16.20
N SER A 135 -13.15 10.65 16.75
CA SER A 135 -12.30 11.82 16.52
C SER A 135 -10.87 11.72 17.07
N SER A 136 -10.53 10.65 17.79
CA SER A 136 -9.23 10.49 18.47
C SER A 136 -8.23 9.59 17.75
N GLN A 137 -8.61 8.88 16.69
CA GLN A 137 -7.70 7.98 15.96
C GLN A 137 -7.66 8.29 14.47
N ILE A 138 -6.43 8.35 13.91
CA ILE A 138 -6.23 8.47 12.47
C ILE A 138 -6.60 7.13 11.83
N SER A 139 -7.72 7.09 11.11
CA SER A 139 -8.14 5.94 10.32
C SER A 139 -7.93 6.20 8.83
N ILE A 140 -7.53 5.16 8.10
CA ILE A 140 -7.47 5.17 6.64
C ILE A 140 -8.81 4.67 6.11
N ALA A 141 -9.56 5.56 5.45
CA ALA A 141 -10.90 5.27 4.93
C ALA A 141 -10.88 4.77 3.48
N GLY A 142 -9.82 5.07 2.74
CA GLY A 142 -9.74 4.73 1.33
C GLY A 142 -8.37 4.95 0.71
N LYS A 143 -8.31 4.78 -0.61
CA LYS A 143 -7.15 5.09 -1.44
C LYS A 143 -7.57 5.61 -2.81
N ILE A 144 -6.80 6.55 -3.34
CA ILE A 144 -6.83 7.00 -4.73
C ILE A 144 -5.59 6.45 -5.43
N MET A 145 -5.77 5.94 -6.65
CA MET A 145 -4.69 5.37 -7.44
C MET A 145 -4.70 5.94 -8.85
N PHE A 146 -3.58 6.50 -9.30
CA PHE A 146 -3.34 6.85 -10.69
C PHE A 146 -2.64 5.66 -11.35
N ILE A 147 -3.05 5.31 -12.57
CA ILE A 147 -2.41 4.29 -13.38
C ILE A 147 -2.28 4.85 -14.79
N SER A 148 -1.05 4.94 -15.29
CA SER A 148 -0.80 5.35 -16.67
C SER A 148 -1.31 4.31 -17.67
N GLY A 149 -1.81 4.75 -18.82
CA GLY A 149 -2.30 3.88 -19.88
C GLY A 149 -2.90 4.66 -21.04
N SER A 150 -3.80 3.99 -21.78
CA SER A 150 -4.54 4.60 -22.88
C SER A 150 -6.04 4.33 -22.69
N PRO A 151 -6.77 5.17 -21.92
CA PRO A 151 -6.33 6.41 -21.27
C PRO A 151 -5.62 6.20 -19.92
N ASP A 152 -4.98 7.25 -19.42
CA ASP A 152 -4.58 7.35 -18.01
C ASP A 152 -5.84 7.37 -17.13
N VAL A 153 -5.81 6.72 -15.97
CA VAL A 153 -7.01 6.61 -15.11
C VAL A 153 -6.71 6.90 -13.64
N VAL A 154 -7.68 7.54 -12.98
CA VAL A 154 -7.72 7.67 -11.52
C VAL A 154 -8.79 6.75 -10.98
N LYS A 155 -8.42 5.91 -10.02
CA LYS A 155 -9.32 4.97 -9.34
C LYS A 155 -9.48 5.35 -7.87
N LEU A 156 -10.70 5.23 -7.36
CA LEU A 156 -11.04 5.38 -5.95
C LEU A 156 -11.46 4.04 -5.36
N ASN A 157 -11.02 3.77 -4.14
CA ASN A 157 -11.42 2.60 -3.37
C ASN A 157 -11.61 3.01 -1.89
N MET A 158 -12.84 2.92 -1.38
CA MET A 158 -13.20 3.24 0.01
C MET A 158 -13.29 1.99 0.89
N GLY A 159 -12.40 1.00 0.67
CA GLY A 159 -12.44 -0.30 1.34
C GLY A 159 -13.25 -1.36 0.60
N GLY A 160 -13.67 -1.10 -0.64
CA GLY A 160 -14.43 -2.03 -1.46
C GLY A 160 -13.70 -2.37 -2.75
N GLN A 161 -14.47 -2.47 -3.84
CA GLN A 161 -13.91 -2.55 -5.17
C GLN A 161 -13.46 -1.17 -5.65
N SER A 162 -12.35 -1.14 -6.38
CA SER A 162 -11.86 0.09 -7.01
C SER A 162 -12.75 0.46 -8.20
N ARG A 163 -13.08 1.75 -8.33
CA ARG A 163 -13.79 2.30 -9.49
C ARG A 163 -13.04 3.46 -10.11
N ILE A 164 -13.16 3.65 -11.42
CA ILE A 164 -12.60 4.80 -12.11
C ILE A 164 -13.42 6.05 -11.75
N ILE A 165 -12.73 7.13 -11.42
CA ILE A 165 -13.33 8.42 -11.06
C ILE A 165 -12.86 9.57 -11.96
N ASP A 166 -11.81 9.36 -12.74
CA ASP A 166 -11.30 10.31 -13.72
C ASP A 166 -10.46 9.58 -14.79
N SER A 167 -10.32 10.17 -15.97
CA SER A 167 -9.49 9.63 -17.04
C SER A 167 -8.94 10.73 -17.94
N PHE A 168 -7.70 10.58 -18.40
CA PHE A 168 -6.99 11.60 -19.16
C PHE A 168 -6.41 11.04 -20.46
N GLN A 169 -6.52 11.80 -21.54
CA GLN A 169 -5.97 11.46 -22.87
C GLN A 169 -4.82 12.37 -23.28
N SER A 170 -4.70 13.55 -22.65
CA SER A 170 -3.63 14.50 -22.90
C SER A 170 -2.75 14.72 -21.66
N GLU A 171 -1.53 15.23 -21.90
CA GLU A 171 -0.61 15.59 -20.83
C GLU A 171 -1.16 16.73 -19.95
N GLU A 172 -1.83 17.72 -20.53
CA GLU A 172 -2.43 18.83 -19.80
C GLU A 172 -3.52 18.35 -18.83
N GLU A 173 -4.38 17.44 -19.30
CA GLU A 173 -5.40 16.78 -18.47
C GLU A 173 -4.74 15.97 -17.35
N ARG A 174 -3.69 15.20 -17.67
CA ARG A 174 -2.93 14.42 -16.69
C ARG A 174 -2.35 15.32 -15.59
N LEU A 175 -1.65 16.39 -15.94
CA LEU A 175 -1.05 17.32 -14.97
C LEU A 175 -2.12 17.97 -14.08
N SER A 176 -3.24 18.37 -14.67
CA SER A 176 -4.39 18.89 -13.93
C SER A 176 -4.96 17.86 -12.96
N GLY A 177 -5.06 16.61 -13.40
CA GLY A 177 -5.47 15.46 -12.59
C GLY A 177 -4.53 15.17 -11.43
N LEU A 178 -3.21 15.19 -11.66
CA LEU A 178 -2.19 14.99 -10.62
C LEU A 178 -2.30 16.04 -9.52
N LYS A 179 -2.47 17.31 -9.91
CA LYS A 179 -2.68 18.41 -8.97
C LYS A 179 -3.99 18.24 -8.18
N ARG A 180 -5.09 17.91 -8.86
CA ARG A 180 -6.42 17.77 -8.25
C ARG A 180 -6.48 16.61 -7.25
N TRP A 181 -6.04 15.42 -7.66
CA TRP A 181 -6.27 14.19 -6.88
C TRP A 181 -5.13 13.88 -5.91
N PHE A 182 -3.90 14.22 -6.28
CA PHE A 182 -2.70 13.83 -5.54
C PHE A 182 -1.95 15.00 -4.91
N GLN A 183 -2.35 16.24 -5.20
CA GLN A 183 -1.65 17.47 -4.74
C GLN A 183 -0.20 17.55 -5.25
N ILE A 184 0.08 16.90 -6.38
CA ILE A 184 1.38 16.92 -7.02
C ILE A 184 1.39 18.02 -8.08
N GLN A 185 2.36 18.92 -8.00
CA GLN A 185 2.62 19.96 -8.99
C GLN A 185 4.03 19.75 -9.53
N ILE A 186 4.17 19.77 -10.85
CA ILE A 186 5.41 19.57 -11.58
C ILE A 186 5.68 20.84 -12.40
#